data_AF-A0A350QPB6-F1
#
_entry.id   AF-A0A350QPB6-F1
#
_cell.length_a   1.000
_cell.length_b   1.000
_cell.length_c   1.000
_cell.angle_alpha   90.00
_cell.angle_beta   90.00
_cell.angle_gamma   90.00
#
_symmetry.space_group_name_H-M   'P 1'
#
loop_
_entity.id
_entity.type
_entity.pdbx_description
1 polymer ?
#
loop_
_entity_poly.entity_id
_entity_poly.type
_entity_poly.pdbx_seq_one_letter_code
_entity_poly.pdbx_strand_id
1 'polypeptide(L)'
;MIFPADFRSGHFAFAICPLLVVLATGCRMTVLPPTSEDSVRERNTVLRDENEALKRENEGLRVRVSEAEAGLDPAAVELSDATPRLVSMVIEGSSLVEPVAGERGPSQLTLRMSPSDDRGRFLQVVGALSVTVVGVSIGEDPILLAQDRFTPAEVRDAWRGGMMGSGYVFEIPLTGCLHEDLPDSLDVVTLFEAAGNDHRELRDECPVKVRRYGS
;
A
#
# COMPACT_ATOMS: atom_id res chain seq x y z
N MET A 1 61.28 71.67 -29.13
CA MET A 1 61.72 70.33 -28.68
C MET A 1 60.65 69.33 -29.12
N ILE A 2 60.49 68.85 -30.35
CA ILE A 2 61.33 68.24 -31.41
C ILE A 2 61.90 66.85 -31.03
N PHE A 3 61.16 65.80 -31.47
CA PHE A 3 61.46 64.41 -31.93
C PHE A 3 62.90 63.87 -31.82
N PRO A 4 63.18 62.53 -31.79
CA PRO A 4 62.60 61.42 -32.61
C PRO A 4 62.28 60.12 -31.83
N ALA A 5 61.47 59.15 -32.29
CA ALA A 5 61.52 58.23 -33.45
C ALA A 5 62.57 57.11 -33.36
N ASP A 6 62.13 55.85 -33.50
CA ASP A 6 62.80 54.63 -34.03
C ASP A 6 61.96 53.43 -33.56
N PHE A 7 61.23 52.63 -34.34
CA PHE A 7 61.46 51.94 -35.62
C PHE A 7 62.74 51.11 -35.70
N ARG A 8 62.50 49.79 -35.85
CA ARG A 8 63.21 48.80 -36.69
C ARG A 8 64.03 47.72 -35.96
N SER A 9 63.75 46.49 -36.41
CA SER A 9 64.65 45.33 -36.60
C SER A 9 65.34 44.75 -35.36
N GLY A 10 65.42 43.44 -35.12
CA GLY A 10 65.23 42.30 -35.98
C GLY A 10 66.19 41.20 -35.51
N HIS A 11 65.65 39.98 -35.38
CA HIS A 11 66.31 38.68 -35.46
C HIS A 11 67.09 38.06 -34.28
N PHE A 12 66.95 36.72 -34.26
CA PHE A 12 67.76 35.66 -33.62
C PHE A 12 67.75 35.64 -32.08
N ALA A 13 67.70 34.52 -31.37
CA ALA A 13 67.55 33.10 -31.66
C ALA A 13 67.63 32.38 -30.28
N PHE A 14 67.34 31.07 -30.30
CA PHE A 14 67.57 30.13 -29.19
C PHE A 14 66.69 30.35 -27.93
N ALA A 15 66.25 29.35 -27.18
CA ALA A 15 66.15 27.91 -27.30
C ALA A 15 65.47 27.42 -25.99
N ILE A 16 64.97 26.18 -26.02
CA ILE A 16 64.79 25.28 -24.86
C ILE A 16 63.48 25.40 -24.04
N CYS A 17 62.66 24.36 -24.24
CA CYS A 17 61.67 23.69 -23.38
C CYS A 17 61.85 23.87 -21.85
N PRO A 18 60.76 23.84 -21.05
CA PRO A 18 60.03 22.58 -20.82
C PRO A 18 58.49 22.75 -20.82
N LEU A 19 57.69 21.90 -21.47
CA LEU A 19 57.35 20.51 -21.09
C LEU A 19 57.07 20.34 -19.58
N LEU A 20 56.01 21.00 -19.08
CA LEU A 20 55.37 20.67 -17.79
C LEU A 20 54.00 21.35 -17.61
N VAL A 21 53.14 21.35 -18.63
CA VAL A 21 51.71 21.64 -18.42
C VAL A 21 51.00 20.32 -18.15
N VAL A 22 50.95 20.05 -16.85
CA VAL A 22 50.31 18.96 -16.16
C VAL A 22 48.92 18.66 -16.71
N LEU A 23 48.71 17.37 -16.94
CA LEU A 23 47.47 16.64 -17.19
C LEU A 23 46.40 16.95 -16.13
N ALA A 24 45.74 18.11 -16.25
CA ALA A 24 44.59 18.49 -15.43
C ALA A 24 43.33 18.71 -16.28
N THR A 25 43.18 17.98 -17.40
CA THR A 25 41.87 17.73 -17.99
C THR A 25 41.15 16.71 -17.12
N GLY A 26 40.62 17.19 -15.99
CA GLY A 26 39.77 16.41 -15.12
C GLY A 26 38.63 15.82 -15.93
N CYS A 27 38.40 14.51 -15.77
CA CYS A 27 37.16 13.87 -16.16
C CYS A 27 36.03 14.59 -15.43
N ARG A 28 35.37 15.56 -16.08
CA ARG A 28 34.04 16.00 -15.69
C ARG A 28 33.12 14.82 -15.93
N MET A 29 32.97 13.99 -14.91
CA MET A 29 31.97 12.93 -14.87
C MET A 29 30.63 13.63 -14.70
N THR A 30 29.99 13.96 -15.82
CA THR A 30 28.62 14.45 -15.85
C THR A 30 27.73 13.28 -15.47
N VAL A 31 27.43 13.14 -14.19
CA VAL A 31 26.41 12.20 -13.71
C VAL A 31 25.07 12.74 -14.21
N LEU A 32 24.53 12.09 -15.24
CA LEU A 32 23.18 12.38 -15.71
C LEU A 32 22.21 12.09 -14.56
N PRO A 33 21.25 12.97 -14.27
CA PRO A 33 20.26 12.72 -13.24
C PRO A 33 19.47 11.45 -13.58
N PRO A 34 19.15 10.61 -12.57
CA PRO A 34 18.45 9.35 -12.80
C PRO A 34 17.14 9.60 -13.51
N THR A 35 16.90 8.83 -14.57
CA THR A 35 15.66 8.90 -15.34
C THR A 35 14.55 8.12 -14.63
N SER A 36 13.29 8.39 -14.95
CA SER A 36 12.17 7.59 -14.43
C SER A 36 12.31 6.11 -14.79
N GLU A 37 12.95 5.77 -15.91
CA GLU A 37 13.26 4.39 -16.29
C GLU A 37 14.26 3.72 -15.35
N ASP A 38 15.24 4.44 -14.82
CA ASP A 38 16.22 3.89 -13.87
C ASP A 38 15.52 3.48 -12.57
N SER A 39 14.57 4.29 -12.10
CA SER A 39 13.76 3.96 -10.91
C SER A 39 12.87 2.73 -11.11
N VAL A 40 12.41 2.48 -12.34
CA VAL A 40 11.60 1.29 -12.68
C VAL A 40 12.48 0.04 -12.75
N ARG A 41 13.72 0.16 -13.24
CA ARG A 41 14.68 -0.95 -13.25
C ARG A 41 15.08 -1.34 -11.83
N GLU A 42 15.37 -0.35 -10.99
CA GLU A 42 15.71 -0.55 -9.58
C GLU A 42 14.55 -1.21 -8.80
N ARG A 43 13.31 -0.74 -8.98
CA ARG A 43 12.15 -1.40 -8.38
C ARG A 43 11.97 -2.84 -8.87
N ASN A 44 12.19 -3.09 -10.16
CA ASN A 44 12.11 -4.45 -10.70
C ASN A 44 13.17 -5.37 -10.12
N THR A 45 14.40 -4.88 -9.89
CA THR A 45 15.44 -5.70 -9.26
C THR A 45 15.08 -5.99 -7.81
N VAL A 46 14.66 -4.98 -7.05
CA VAL A 46 14.24 -5.16 -5.65
C VAL A 46 13.08 -6.15 -5.55
N LEU A 47 12.03 -5.98 -6.36
CA LEU A 47 10.86 -6.87 -6.34
C LEU A 47 11.22 -8.31 -6.73
N ARG A 48 12.19 -8.51 -7.63
CA ARG A 48 12.66 -9.84 -8.01
C ARG A 48 13.44 -10.48 -6.87
N ASP A 49 14.35 -9.73 -6.24
CA ASP A 49 15.14 -10.21 -5.12
C ASP A 49 14.26 -10.60 -3.93
N GLU A 50 13.24 -9.80 -3.63
CA GLU A 50 12.20 -10.11 -2.63
C GLU A 50 11.42 -11.37 -3.03
N ASN A 51 11.01 -11.51 -4.29
CA ASN A 51 10.29 -12.69 -4.75
C ASN A 51 11.11 -13.97 -4.59
N GLU A 52 12.40 -13.91 -4.93
CA GLU A 52 13.32 -15.04 -4.76
C GLU A 52 13.57 -15.35 -3.29
N ALA A 53 13.70 -14.34 -2.43
CA ALA A 53 13.83 -14.51 -1.00
C ALA A 53 12.60 -15.21 -0.40
N LEU A 54 11.40 -14.72 -0.72
CA LEU A 54 10.13 -15.30 -0.27
C LEU A 54 9.93 -16.73 -0.79
N LYS A 55 10.39 -17.05 -2.01
CA LYS A 55 10.35 -18.42 -2.54
C LYS A 55 11.24 -19.36 -1.74
N ARG A 56 12.49 -18.95 -1.46
CA ARG A 56 13.43 -19.73 -0.64
C ARG A 56 12.90 -19.96 0.77
N GLU A 57 12.31 -18.94 1.38
CA GLU A 57 11.70 -19.08 2.70
C GLU A 57 10.51 -20.03 2.69
N ASN A 58 9.62 -19.92 1.69
CA ASN A 58 8.48 -20.83 1.53
C ASN A 58 8.93 -22.29 1.35
N GLU A 59 9.99 -22.54 0.58
CA GLU A 59 10.56 -23.89 0.43
C GLU A 59 11.07 -24.43 1.77
N GLY A 60 11.81 -23.62 2.53
CA GLY A 60 12.26 -24.01 3.87
C GLY A 60 11.12 -24.22 4.88
N LEU A 61 10.04 -23.45 4.79
CA LEU A 61 8.83 -23.66 5.59
C LEU A 61 8.13 -24.97 5.23
N ARG A 62 8.01 -25.30 3.94
CA ARG A 62 7.40 -26.56 3.49
C ARG A 62 8.16 -27.79 3.99
N VAL A 63 9.49 -27.76 3.97
CA VAL A 63 10.30 -28.85 4.54
C VAL A 63 9.99 -29.03 6.03
N ARG A 64 10.01 -27.95 6.81
CA ARG A 64 9.71 -28.00 8.26
C ARG A 64 8.30 -28.50 8.56
N VAL A 65 7.31 -28.09 7.76
CA VAL A 65 5.93 -28.58 7.87
C VAL A 65 5.89 -30.09 7.60
N SER A 66 6.54 -30.56 6.52
CA SER A 66 6.59 -31.99 6.19
C SER A 66 7.26 -32.84 7.28
N GLU A 67 8.30 -32.30 7.93
CA GLU A 67 8.97 -32.95 9.07
C GLU A 67 8.06 -33.03 10.29
N ALA A 68 7.27 -31.98 10.56
CA ALA A 68 6.31 -31.94 11.66
C ALA A 68 5.11 -32.88 11.41
N GLU A 69 4.67 -33.00 10.16
CA GLU A 69 3.55 -33.85 9.75
C GLU A 69 3.88 -35.33 9.71
N ALA A 70 5.17 -35.72 9.65
CA ALA A 70 5.61 -37.11 9.57
C ALA A 70 5.14 -38.00 10.74
N GLY A 71 4.75 -37.40 11.87
CA GLY A 71 4.19 -38.10 13.04
C GLY A 71 2.67 -38.02 13.18
N LEU A 72 1.97 -37.35 12.27
CA LEU A 72 0.52 -37.16 12.31
C LEU A 72 -0.21 -38.25 11.52
N ASP A 73 -1.50 -38.42 11.83
CA ASP A 73 -2.39 -39.26 11.03
C ASP A 73 -2.53 -38.66 9.61
N PRO A 74 -2.17 -39.38 8.53
CA PRO A 74 -2.28 -38.88 7.16
C PRO A 74 -3.68 -38.40 6.81
N ALA A 75 -4.73 -39.04 7.33
CA ALA A 75 -6.10 -38.63 7.07
C ALA A 75 -6.42 -37.26 7.70
N ALA A 76 -5.83 -36.96 8.86
CA ALA A 76 -5.97 -35.66 9.51
C ALA A 76 -5.22 -34.55 8.75
N VAL A 77 -4.06 -34.87 8.17
CA VAL A 77 -3.28 -33.96 7.31
C VAL A 77 -4.06 -33.65 6.03
N GLU A 78 -4.55 -34.66 5.32
CA GLU A 78 -5.36 -34.46 4.11
C GLU A 78 -6.62 -33.63 4.38
N LEU A 79 -7.30 -33.87 5.51
CA LEU A 79 -8.46 -33.09 5.92
C LEU A 79 -8.07 -31.62 6.21
N SER A 80 -6.95 -31.41 6.91
CA SER A 80 -6.42 -30.09 7.23
C SER A 80 -6.10 -29.28 5.97
N ASP A 81 -5.47 -29.91 4.98
CA ASP A 81 -5.09 -29.29 3.69
C ASP A 81 -6.28 -29.00 2.79
N ALA A 82 -7.34 -29.81 2.89
CA ALA A 82 -8.58 -29.60 2.17
C ALA A 82 -9.49 -28.55 2.81
N THR A 83 -9.31 -28.26 4.10
CA THR A 83 -10.15 -27.33 4.86
C THR A 83 -9.79 -25.88 4.51
N PRO A 84 -10.72 -25.09 3.94
CA PRO A 84 -10.47 -23.67 3.68
C PRO A 84 -10.22 -22.91 4.99
N ARG A 85 -9.19 -22.08 5.01
CA ARG A 85 -8.82 -21.27 6.18
C ARG A 85 -8.90 -19.80 5.84
N LEU A 86 -9.54 -19.01 6.68
CA LEU A 86 -9.56 -17.56 6.51
C LEU A 86 -8.14 -16.99 6.66
N VAL A 87 -7.63 -16.35 5.61
CA VAL A 87 -6.31 -15.71 5.62
C VAL A 87 -6.36 -14.20 5.46
N SER A 88 -7.45 -13.66 4.90
CA SER A 88 -7.61 -12.22 4.75
C SER A 88 -9.08 -11.80 4.81
N MET A 89 -9.29 -10.55 5.21
CA MET A 89 -10.59 -9.87 5.26
C MET A 89 -10.32 -8.42 4.87
N VAL A 90 -10.64 -8.04 3.63
CA VAL A 90 -10.15 -6.80 3.00
C VAL A 90 -11.31 -5.86 2.67
N ILE A 91 -11.09 -4.56 2.85
CA ILE A 91 -11.98 -3.48 2.46
C ILE A 91 -11.96 -3.36 0.93
N GLU A 92 -13.13 -3.52 0.30
CA GLU A 92 -13.25 -3.40 -1.14
C GLU A 92 -13.23 -1.92 -1.58
N GLY A 93 -12.61 -1.63 -2.73
CA GLY A 93 -12.58 -0.28 -3.30
C GLY A 93 -13.95 0.26 -3.76
N SER A 94 -14.99 -0.55 -3.67
CA SER A 94 -16.39 -0.20 -3.88
C SER A 94 -17.05 0.38 -2.61
N SER A 95 -16.34 0.37 -1.48
CA SER A 95 -16.76 1.07 -0.25
C SER A 95 -16.85 2.57 -0.51
N LEU A 96 -17.84 3.22 0.10
CA LEU A 96 -18.13 4.62 -0.18
C LEU A 96 -18.76 5.31 1.01
N VAL A 97 -18.39 6.57 1.22
CA VAL A 97 -19.11 7.47 2.13
C VAL A 97 -20.08 8.31 1.31
N GLU A 98 -21.35 8.30 1.67
CA GLU A 98 -22.42 8.96 0.93
C GLU A 98 -23.40 9.70 1.85
N PRO A 99 -24.11 10.72 1.33
CA PRO A 99 -25.14 11.41 2.08
C PRO A 99 -26.39 10.55 2.23
N VAL A 100 -26.93 10.49 3.43
CA VAL A 100 -28.27 9.93 3.67
C VAL A 100 -29.33 10.92 3.19
N ALA A 101 -30.39 10.42 2.57
CA ALA A 101 -31.47 11.26 2.04
C ALA A 101 -32.08 12.15 3.13
N GLY A 102 -32.06 13.46 2.91
CA GLY A 102 -32.55 14.47 3.86
C GLY A 102 -31.45 15.11 4.72
N GLU A 103 -30.21 14.65 4.62
CA GLU A 103 -29.06 15.25 5.29
C GLU A 103 -28.27 16.20 4.38
N ARG A 104 -27.57 17.17 4.99
CA ARG A 104 -26.88 18.24 4.25
C ARG A 104 -25.49 17.83 3.74
N GLY A 105 -25.02 16.64 4.05
CA GLY A 105 -23.67 16.19 3.71
C GLY A 105 -23.51 14.68 3.84
N PRO A 106 -22.34 14.15 3.44
CA PRO A 106 -22.02 12.74 3.60
C PRO A 106 -22.12 12.36 5.08
N SER A 107 -22.78 11.23 5.36
CA SER A 107 -23.14 10.90 6.75
C SER A 107 -23.22 9.40 7.03
N GLN A 108 -23.08 8.56 6.01
CA GLN A 108 -23.05 7.13 6.16
C GLN A 108 -21.90 6.54 5.34
N LEU A 109 -21.16 5.63 5.96
CA LEU A 109 -20.21 4.76 5.28
C LEU A 109 -20.93 3.46 4.90
N THR A 110 -20.98 3.17 3.60
CA THR A 110 -21.26 1.84 3.06
C THR A 110 -19.93 1.09 2.93
N LEU A 111 -19.61 0.27 3.93
CA LEU A 111 -18.38 -0.53 3.99
C LEU A 111 -18.61 -1.89 3.33
N ARG A 112 -17.78 -2.21 2.34
CA ARG A 112 -17.80 -3.51 1.65
C ARG A 112 -16.53 -4.28 1.98
N MET A 113 -16.69 -5.56 2.33
CA MET A 113 -15.55 -6.40 2.71
C MET A 113 -15.58 -7.77 2.03
N SER A 114 -14.38 -8.26 1.70
CA SER A 114 -14.16 -9.54 1.02
C SER A 114 -13.22 -10.43 1.84
N PRO A 115 -13.74 -11.47 2.50
CA PRO A 115 -12.91 -12.53 3.07
C PRO A 115 -12.38 -13.45 1.98
N SER A 116 -11.14 -13.93 2.15
CA SER A 116 -10.59 -14.97 1.28
C SER A 116 -9.80 -16.03 2.02
N ASP A 117 -9.81 -17.24 1.44
CA ASP A 117 -8.99 -18.36 1.89
C ASP A 117 -7.55 -18.29 1.36
N ASP A 118 -6.72 -19.26 1.76
CA ASP A 118 -5.33 -19.43 1.33
C ASP A 118 -5.16 -19.58 -0.19
N ARG A 119 -6.25 -19.81 -0.93
CA ARG A 119 -6.28 -19.91 -2.39
C ARG A 119 -6.93 -18.70 -3.06
N GLY A 120 -7.21 -17.64 -2.30
CA GLY A 120 -7.85 -16.42 -2.81
C GLY A 120 -9.32 -16.60 -3.19
N ARG A 121 -9.97 -17.68 -2.72
CA ARG A 121 -11.40 -17.90 -2.95
C ARG A 121 -12.21 -17.21 -1.87
N PHE A 122 -13.40 -16.74 -2.22
CA PHE A 122 -14.35 -16.20 -1.26
C PHE A 122 -14.75 -17.26 -0.22
N LEU A 123 -14.76 -16.88 1.05
CA LEU A 123 -15.16 -17.75 2.16
C LEU A 123 -16.23 -17.04 3.01
N GLN A 124 -17.38 -17.67 3.23
CA GLN A 124 -18.32 -17.15 4.22
C GLN A 124 -17.77 -17.36 5.63
N VAL A 125 -17.72 -16.30 6.41
CA VAL A 125 -17.18 -16.26 7.77
C VAL A 125 -18.20 -15.74 8.76
N VAL A 126 -17.98 -16.10 10.03
CA VAL A 126 -18.68 -15.59 11.19
C VAL A 126 -17.63 -15.17 12.21
N GLY A 127 -17.82 -14.03 12.86
CA GLY A 127 -16.86 -13.41 13.76
C GLY A 127 -17.31 -12.02 14.19
N ALA A 128 -16.54 -11.33 15.02
CA ALA A 128 -16.82 -9.94 15.36
C ALA A 128 -16.03 -9.01 14.42
N LEU A 129 -16.61 -7.85 14.07
CA LEU A 129 -15.93 -6.83 13.28
C LEU A 129 -15.96 -5.52 14.06
N SER A 130 -14.80 -4.92 14.28
CA SER A 130 -14.70 -3.54 14.77
C SER A 130 -14.29 -2.63 13.61
N VAL A 131 -14.94 -1.48 13.51
CA VAL A 131 -14.65 -0.49 12.47
C VAL A 131 -14.37 0.85 13.12
N THR A 132 -13.31 1.51 12.68
CA THR A 132 -12.94 2.87 13.08
C THR A 132 -12.76 3.71 11.83
N VAL A 133 -13.43 4.86 11.79
CA VAL A 133 -13.40 5.80 10.67
C VAL A 133 -12.80 7.11 11.15
N VAL A 134 -11.75 7.56 10.47
CA VAL A 134 -10.99 8.75 10.84
C VAL A 134 -10.89 9.69 9.64
N GLY A 135 -11.16 10.97 9.85
CA GLY A 135 -10.83 12.03 8.90
C GLY A 135 -9.45 12.60 9.22
N VAL A 136 -8.56 12.64 8.23
CA VAL A 136 -7.22 13.24 8.36
C VAL A 136 -7.13 14.46 7.46
N SER A 137 -7.08 15.64 8.06
CA SER A 137 -6.88 16.92 7.37
C SER A 137 -5.40 17.34 7.44
N ILE A 138 -4.91 18.05 6.41
CA ILE A 138 -3.51 18.47 6.36
C ILE A 138 -3.25 19.52 7.46
N GLY A 139 -2.38 19.19 8.41
CA GLY A 139 -1.94 20.11 9.47
C GLY A 139 -2.89 20.21 10.66
N GLU A 140 -3.93 19.38 10.71
CA GLU A 140 -4.85 19.26 11.85
C GLU A 140 -4.74 17.88 12.48
N ASP A 141 -5.25 17.75 13.71
CA ASP A 141 -5.32 16.47 14.39
C ASP A 141 -6.38 15.56 13.73
N PRO A 142 -6.16 14.23 13.67
CA PRO A 142 -7.14 13.29 13.15
C PRO A 142 -8.47 13.37 13.90
N ILE A 143 -9.59 13.38 13.17
CA ILE A 143 -10.94 13.47 13.72
C ILE A 143 -11.58 12.09 13.68
N LEU A 144 -11.97 11.56 14.84
CA LEU A 144 -12.76 10.33 14.91
C LEU A 144 -14.19 10.62 14.43
N LEU A 145 -14.59 9.99 13.33
CA LEU A 145 -15.90 10.18 12.71
C LEU A 145 -16.88 9.07 13.08
N ALA A 146 -16.41 7.83 13.18
CA ALA A 146 -17.21 6.72 13.67
C ALA A 146 -16.35 5.66 14.34
N GLN A 147 -16.96 4.98 15.31
CA GLN A 147 -16.45 3.75 15.87
C GLN A 147 -17.64 2.83 16.11
N ASP A 148 -17.64 1.66 15.49
CA ASP A 148 -18.73 0.71 15.57
C ASP A 148 -18.21 -0.72 15.72
N ARG A 149 -19.03 -1.60 16.29
CA ARG A 149 -18.71 -3.02 16.47
C ARG A 149 -19.90 -3.89 16.12
N PHE A 150 -19.69 -4.77 15.15
CA PHE A 150 -20.63 -5.78 14.72
C PHE A 150 -20.37 -7.11 15.43
N THR A 151 -21.43 -7.67 15.98
CA THR A 151 -21.46 -9.00 16.60
C THR A 151 -21.40 -10.11 15.54
N PRO A 152 -21.08 -11.36 15.93
CA PRO A 152 -21.14 -12.51 15.02
C PRO A 152 -22.46 -12.70 14.27
N ALA A 153 -23.59 -12.38 14.91
CA ALA A 153 -24.89 -12.44 14.24
C ALA A 153 -25.02 -11.36 13.17
N GLU A 154 -24.62 -10.12 13.47
CA GLU A 154 -24.68 -9.00 12.52
C GLU A 154 -23.72 -9.19 11.35
N VAL A 155 -22.52 -9.72 11.58
CA VAL A 155 -21.59 -10.07 10.50
C VAL A 155 -22.21 -11.11 9.58
N ARG A 156 -22.78 -12.18 10.11
CA ARG A 156 -23.47 -13.19 9.29
C ARG A 156 -24.60 -12.55 8.47
N ASP A 157 -25.39 -11.69 9.09
CA ASP A 157 -26.56 -11.06 8.48
C ASP A 157 -26.15 -9.94 7.48
N ALA A 158 -24.92 -9.46 7.52
CA ALA A 158 -24.31 -8.52 6.57
C ALA A 158 -23.86 -9.19 5.25
N TRP A 159 -23.85 -10.53 5.17
CA TRP A 159 -23.48 -11.23 3.95
C TRP A 159 -24.44 -10.90 2.79
N ARG A 160 -23.86 -10.63 1.61
CA ARG A 160 -24.59 -10.39 0.36
C ARG A 160 -23.97 -11.26 -0.73
N GLY A 161 -24.77 -12.13 -1.30
CA GLY A 161 -24.42 -12.89 -2.51
C GLY A 161 -25.24 -12.42 -3.71
N GLY A 162 -24.64 -12.38 -4.89
CA GLY A 162 -25.34 -12.06 -6.13
C GLY A 162 -24.50 -12.31 -7.38
N MET A 163 -25.10 -12.02 -8.54
CA MET A 163 -24.43 -12.17 -9.85
C MET A 163 -23.15 -11.32 -9.96
N MET A 164 -23.11 -10.19 -9.27
CA MET A 164 -21.99 -9.23 -9.28
C MET A 164 -20.91 -9.54 -8.23
N GLY A 165 -21.00 -10.69 -7.54
CA GLY A 165 -20.03 -11.10 -6.54
C GLY A 165 -20.65 -11.46 -5.20
N SER A 166 -19.81 -11.87 -4.27
CA SER A 166 -20.17 -12.13 -2.88
C SER A 166 -19.29 -11.28 -1.98
N GLY A 167 -19.87 -10.74 -0.92
CA GLY A 167 -19.20 -9.83 -0.01
C GLY A 167 -20.02 -9.60 1.24
N TYR A 168 -19.46 -8.81 2.16
CA TYR A 168 -20.16 -8.31 3.34
C TYR A 168 -20.41 -6.82 3.15
N VAL A 169 -21.58 -6.35 3.58
CA VAL A 169 -21.96 -4.93 3.49
C VAL A 169 -22.40 -4.44 4.86
N PHE A 170 -21.72 -3.42 5.36
CA PHE A 170 -22.01 -2.78 6.63
C PHE A 170 -22.35 -1.31 6.40
N GLU A 171 -23.39 -0.83 7.08
CA GLU A 171 -23.82 0.55 7.03
C GLU A 171 -23.46 1.20 8.38
N ILE A 172 -22.54 2.17 8.34
CA ILE A 172 -21.98 2.77 9.55
C ILE A 172 -22.33 4.26 9.55
N PRO A 173 -23.15 4.74 10.50
CA PRO A 173 -23.45 6.16 10.62
C PRO A 173 -22.20 6.93 11.08
N LEU A 174 -21.94 8.07 10.45
CA LEU A 174 -20.86 8.97 10.83
C LEU A 174 -21.37 10.03 11.81
N THR A 175 -20.51 10.42 12.75
CA THR A 175 -20.82 11.44 13.76
C THR A 175 -20.72 12.83 13.15
N GLY A 176 -21.85 13.51 13.07
CA GLY A 176 -21.98 14.86 12.49
C GLY A 176 -22.13 14.84 10.97
N CYS A 177 -22.84 15.84 10.43
CA CYS A 177 -22.80 16.06 8.99
C CYS A 177 -21.37 16.47 8.64
N LEU A 178 -20.72 15.69 7.79
CA LEU A 178 -19.39 16.01 7.30
C LEU A 178 -19.47 17.38 6.60
N HIS A 179 -18.83 18.41 7.21
CA HIS A 179 -18.78 19.77 6.69
C HIS A 179 -17.96 19.82 5.39
N GLU A 180 -18.07 20.90 4.60
CA GLU A 180 -17.37 21.04 3.31
C GLU A 180 -15.84 20.88 3.39
N ASP A 181 -15.26 21.02 4.59
CA ASP A 181 -13.82 21.06 4.85
C ASP A 181 -13.15 19.68 5.04
N LEU A 182 -13.91 18.58 5.00
CA LEU A 182 -13.33 17.22 5.15
C LEU A 182 -12.63 16.72 3.87
N PRO A 183 -11.63 15.84 4.00
CA PRO A 183 -10.88 15.29 2.88
C PRO A 183 -11.76 14.47 1.92
N ASP A 184 -11.30 14.33 0.67
CA ASP A 184 -11.98 13.52 -0.37
C ASP A 184 -11.97 12.01 -0.08
N SER A 185 -11.25 11.59 0.96
CA SER A 185 -11.18 10.22 1.46
C SER A 185 -11.08 10.20 2.97
N LEU A 186 -11.72 9.21 3.61
CA LEU A 186 -11.58 8.92 5.03
C LEU A 186 -10.76 7.65 5.21
N ASP A 187 -9.91 7.60 6.24
CA ASP A 187 -9.19 6.39 6.60
C ASP A 187 -10.12 5.47 7.38
N VAL A 188 -10.33 4.27 6.85
CA VAL A 188 -11.15 3.24 7.48
C VAL A 188 -10.25 2.10 7.92
N VAL A 189 -10.28 1.80 9.22
CA VAL A 189 -9.57 0.69 9.83
C VAL A 189 -10.59 -0.34 10.29
N THR A 190 -10.36 -1.59 9.91
CA THR A 190 -11.18 -2.73 10.33
C THR A 190 -10.34 -3.72 11.11
N LEU A 191 -10.95 -4.34 12.11
CA LEU A 191 -10.40 -5.44 12.88
C LEU A 191 -11.45 -6.55 12.95
N PHE A 192 -11.19 -7.65 12.25
CA PHE A 192 -12.03 -8.83 12.26
C PHE A 192 -11.47 -9.90 13.19
N GLU A 193 -12.30 -10.38 14.11
CA GLU A 193 -12.00 -11.46 15.05
C GLU A 193 -12.80 -12.71 14.62
N ALA A 194 -12.12 -13.74 14.11
CA ALA A 194 -12.78 -14.97 13.67
C ALA A 194 -13.44 -15.71 14.85
N ALA A 195 -14.64 -16.28 14.62
CA ALA A 195 -15.27 -17.15 15.61
C ALA A 195 -14.64 -18.56 15.60
N GLY A 196 -14.37 -19.11 16.79
CA GLY A 196 -13.88 -20.49 16.96
C GLY A 196 -12.60 -20.58 17.78
N ASN A 197 -11.94 -21.74 17.74
CA ASN A 197 -10.69 -22.00 18.46
C ASN A 197 -9.47 -21.28 17.85
N ASP A 198 -9.60 -20.79 16.62
CA ASP A 198 -8.58 -20.02 15.93
C ASP A 198 -8.93 -18.53 16.11
N HIS A 199 -8.54 -17.97 17.26
CA HIS A 199 -8.67 -16.54 17.55
C HIS A 199 -7.70 -15.74 16.69
N ARG A 200 -8.03 -15.63 15.40
CA ARG A 200 -7.27 -14.87 14.43
C ARG A 200 -7.86 -13.48 14.30
N GLU A 201 -7.01 -12.49 14.50
CA GLU A 201 -7.31 -11.09 14.22
C GLU A 201 -6.79 -10.72 12.84
N LEU A 202 -7.68 -10.19 12.00
CA LEU A 202 -7.36 -9.70 10.67
C LEU A 202 -7.64 -8.21 10.63
N ARG A 203 -6.58 -7.42 10.42
CA ARG A 203 -6.65 -5.97 10.30
C ARG A 203 -6.53 -5.58 8.85
N ASP A 204 -7.37 -4.66 8.41
CA ASP A 204 -7.21 -3.98 7.14
C ASP A 204 -7.44 -2.47 7.28
N GLU A 205 -6.75 -1.69 6.46
CA GLU A 205 -6.77 -0.23 6.49
C GLU A 205 -6.76 0.30 5.05
N CYS A 206 -7.78 1.08 4.71
CA CYS A 206 -7.95 1.56 3.36
C CYS A 206 -8.60 2.96 3.36
N PRO A 207 -8.09 3.91 2.55
CA PRO A 207 -8.76 5.17 2.34
C PRO A 207 -10.02 4.95 1.50
N VAL A 208 -11.17 5.32 2.05
CA VAL A 208 -12.48 5.20 1.40
C VAL A 208 -12.93 6.57 0.88
N LYS A 209 -13.37 6.60 -0.38
CA LYS A 209 -13.77 7.84 -1.05
C LYS A 209 -15.05 8.43 -0.44
N VAL A 210 -15.10 9.76 -0.42
CA VAL A 210 -16.29 10.52 -0.02
C VAL A 210 -17.00 11.05 -1.25
N ARG A 211 -18.28 10.69 -1.43
CA ARG A 211 -19.13 11.23 -2.49
C ARG A 211 -19.88 12.45 -1.98
N ARG A 212 -19.68 13.60 -2.62
CA ARG A 212 -20.42 14.84 -2.32
C ARG A 212 -21.59 15.01 -3.30
N TYR A 213 -22.63 15.75 -2.89
CA TYR A 213 -23.70 16.13 -3.81
C TYR A 213 -23.15 16.99 -4.95
N GLY A 214 -23.41 16.61 -6.20
CA GLY A 214 -23.09 17.42 -7.39
C GLY A 214 -21.75 17.14 -8.08
N SER A 215 -21.02 16.10 -7.67
CA SER A 215 -19.83 15.57 -8.37
C SER A 215 -20.13 14.33 -9.20
#